data_AF-A0A4P8XM29-F1
#
_entry.id   AF-A0A4P8XM29-F1
#
_cell.length_a   1.000
_cell.length_b   1.000
_cell.length_c   1.000
_cell.angle_alpha   90.00
_cell.angle_beta   90.00
_cell.angle_gamma   90.00
#
_symmetry.space_group_name_H-M   'P 1'
#
loop_
_entity.id
_entity.type
_entity.pdbx_description
1 polymer ?
#
loop_
_entity_poly.entity_id
_entity_poly.type
_entity_poly.pdbx_seq_one_letter_code
_entity_poly.pdbx_strand_id
1 'polypeptide(L)' 'MPLYTKEVAQQHLDAWMAAELALSTGQSYSIAGRSLTRVNLTEVMRQIQYWQKQLNDAIRFEQGLGPRRKVRRYVPIDL' A
#
# COMPACT_ATOMS: atom_id res chain seq x y z
N MET A 1 -4.18 5.45 -18.02
CA MET A 1 -2.77 5.06 -18.20
C MET A 1 -2.15 4.97 -16.81
N PRO A 2 -1.42 3.89 -16.50
CA PRO A 2 -0.80 3.72 -15.18
C PRO A 2 0.33 4.75 -14.99
N LEU A 3 0.58 5.16 -13.75
CA LEU A 3 1.64 6.10 -13.39
C LEU A 3 3.03 5.45 -13.45
N TYR A 4 3.10 4.15 -13.21
CA TYR A 4 4.34 3.36 -13.17
C TYR A 4 4.19 2.10 -14.03
N THR A 5 5.29 1.58 -14.54
CA THR A 5 5.33 0.25 -15.17
C THR A 5 5.15 -0.85 -14.12
N LYS A 6 4.73 -2.05 -14.54
CA LYS A 6 4.51 -3.17 -13.60
C LYS A 6 5.78 -3.52 -12.82
N GLU A 7 6.93 -3.47 -13.49
CA GLU A 7 8.22 -3.88 -12.95
C GLU A 7 8.65 -2.95 -11.81
N VAL A 8 8.51 -1.63 -12.01
CA VAL A 8 8.83 -0.62 -11.00
C VAL A 8 7.88 -0.76 -9.80
N ALA A 9 6.58 -0.93 -10.05
CA ALA A 9 5.60 -1.09 -8.97
C ALA A 9 5.85 -2.36 -8.13
N GLN A 10 6.27 -3.45 -8.76
CA GLN A 10 6.59 -4.70 -8.10
C GLN A 10 7.86 -4.59 -7.25
N GLN A 11 8.94 -4.03 -7.80
CA GLN A 11 10.19 -3.81 -7.06
C GLN A 11 9.98 -2.97 -5.79
N HIS A 12 9.19 -1.90 -5.89
CA HIS A 12 8.86 -1.09 -4.72
C HIS A 12 8.02 -1.86 -3.71
N LEU A 13 7.00 -2.61 -4.15
CA LEU A 13 6.17 -3.41 -3.27
C LEU A 13 7.01 -4.43 -2.49
N ASP A 14 7.92 -5.13 -3.15
CA ASP A 14 8.82 -6.10 -2.52
C ASP A 14 9.72 -5.44 -1.48
N ALA A 15 10.27 -4.25 -1.77
CA ALA A 15 11.07 -3.48 -0.82
C ALA A 15 10.27 -3.08 0.44
N TRP A 16 9.00 -2.68 0.27
CA TRP A 16 8.14 -2.31 1.39
C TRP A 16 7.68 -3.52 2.21
N MET A 17 7.46 -4.69 1.60
CA MET A 17 7.19 -5.94 2.33
C MET A 17 8.41 -6.39 3.13
N ALA A 18 9.62 -6.29 2.57
CA ALA A 18 10.85 -6.59 3.30
C ALA A 18 11.03 -5.66 4.51
N ALA A 19 10.69 -4.38 4.37
CA ALA A 19 10.70 -3.42 5.46
C ALA A 19 9.66 -3.75 6.55
N GLU A 20 8.46 -4.22 6.17
CA GLU A 20 7.43 -4.67 7.11
C GLU A 20 7.87 -5.90 7.90
N LEU A 21 8.50 -6.88 7.24
CA LEU A 21 9.06 -8.06 7.88
C LEU A 21 10.15 -7.67 8.89
N ALA A 22 11.10 -6.82 8.49
CA ALA A 22 12.15 -6.32 9.37
C ALA A 22 11.57 -5.59 10.59
N LEU A 23 10.54 -4.76 10.38
CA LEU A 23 9.85 -4.06 11.47
C LEU A 23 9.12 -5.02 12.41
N SER A 24 8.45 -6.03 11.88
CA SER A 24 7.77 -7.08 12.66
C SER A 24 8.75 -7.85 13.53
N THR A 25 9.92 -8.21 12.99
CA THR A 25 10.97 -8.89 13.75
C THR A 25 11.69 -7.99 14.77
N GLY A 26 11.66 -6.67 14.57
CA GLY A 26 12.36 -5.68 15.40
C GLY A 26 11.56 -5.12 16.59
N GLN A 27 10.32 -5.58 16.82
CA GLN A 27 9.48 -5.02 17.89
C GLN A 27 9.73 -5.67 19.24
N SER A 28 10.78 -5.24 19.95
CA SER A 28 10.75 -4.93 21.40
C SER A 28 12.16 -4.74 21.99
N TYR A 29 12.78 -3.58 21.75
CA TYR A 29 13.86 -3.12 22.63
C TYR A 29 13.52 -1.72 23.17
N SER A 30 12.99 -1.70 24.39
CA SER A 30 12.94 -0.51 25.23
C SER A 30 14.35 -0.21 25.71
N ILE A 31 14.99 0.84 25.19
CA ILE A 31 16.26 1.34 25.69
C ILE A 31 16.04 2.74 26.28
N ALA A 32 16.20 2.80 27.60
CA ALA A 32 16.55 3.97 28.40
C ALA A 32 15.94 5.33 27.96
N GLY A 33 14.62 5.47 28.03
CA GLY A 33 13.95 6.77 28.15
C GLY A 33 13.97 7.71 26.95
N ARG A 34 14.48 7.28 25.78
CA ARG A 34 14.39 8.03 24.52
C ARG A 34 13.94 7.09 23.40
N SER A 35 12.64 7.11 23.08
CA SER A 35 12.09 6.34 21.97
C SER A 35 12.51 6.96 20.64
N LEU A 36 13.49 6.35 19.97
CA LEU A 36 13.74 6.64 18.56
C LEU A 36 12.49 6.20 17.79
N THR A 37 11.85 7.13 17.09
CA THR A 37 10.52 6.96 16.50
C THR A 37 10.48 5.79 15.53
N ARG A 38 9.73 4.75 15.93
CA ARG A 38 8.99 3.82 15.07
C ARG A 38 8.68 4.51 13.74
N VAL A 39 9.22 4.03 12.62
CA VAL A 39 8.49 4.16 11.36
C VAL A 39 7.10 3.64 11.68
N ASN A 40 6.09 4.49 11.54
CA ASN A 40 4.75 4.17 11.97
C ASN A 40 4.31 2.99 11.11
N LEU A 41 4.12 1.79 11.68
CA LEU A 41 3.68 0.61 10.92
C LEU A 41 2.51 0.95 9.99
N THR A 42 1.65 1.87 10.45
CA THR A 42 0.59 2.52 9.69
C THR A 42 1.03 3.11 8.34
N GLU A 43 2.16 3.81 8.28
CA GLU A 43 2.73 4.40 7.06
C GLU A 43 3.25 3.32 6.10
N VAL A 44 3.94 2.30 6.62
CA VAL A 44 4.40 1.15 5.82
C VAL A 44 3.20 0.43 5.20
N MET A 45 2.16 0.14 6.00
CA MET A 45 0.93 -0.47 5.50
C MET A 45 0.24 0.39 4.45
N ARG A 46 0.17 1.72 4.64
CA ARG A 46 -0.37 2.65 3.64
C ARG A 46 0.43 2.62 2.34
N GLN A 47 1.74 2.54 2.44
CA GLN A 47 2.62 2.51 1.27
C GLN A 47 2.52 1.19 0.51
N ILE A 48 2.40 0.05 1.22
CA ILE A 48 2.12 -1.26 0.62
C ILE A 48 0.79 -1.22 -0.14
N GLN A 49 -0.28 -0.71 0.47
CA GLN A 49 -1.59 -0.58 -0.19
C GLN A 49 -1.53 0.31 -1.42
N TYR A 50 -0.77 1.41 -1.36
CA TYR A 50 -0.56 2.30 -2.50
C TYR A 50 0.11 1.58 -3.67
N TRP A 51 1.25 0.92 -3.44
CA TRP A 51 1.98 0.21 -4.49
C TRP A 51 1.20 -0.98 -5.05
N GLN A 52 0.47 -1.70 -4.20
CA GLN A 52 -0.40 -2.78 -4.63
C GLN A 52 -1.51 -2.26 -5.56
N LYS A 53 -2.06 -1.07 -5.29
CA LYS A 53 -3.02 -0.43 -6.18
C LYS A 53 -2.38 -0.04 -7.52
N GLN A 54 -1.18 0.55 -7.51
CA GLN A 54 -0.46 0.92 -8.73
C GLN A 54 -0.14 -0.31 -9.60
N LEU A 55 0.33 -1.40 -8.99
CA LEU A 55 0.60 -2.66 -9.68
C LEU A 55 -0.67 -3.22 -10.33
N ASN A 56 -1.79 -3.24 -9.59
CA ASN A 56 -3.07 -3.69 -10.11
C ASN A 56 -3.57 -2.83 -11.29
N ASP A 57 -3.38 -1.52 -11.22
CA ASP A 57 -3.79 -0.62 -12.30
C ASP A 57 -2.89 -0.78 -13.53
N ALA A 58 -1.58 -1.05 -13.34
CA ALA A 58 -0.65 -1.38 -14.42
C ALA A 58 -1.00 -2.71 -15.11
N ILE A 59 -1.27 -3.77 -14.33
CA ILE A 59 -1.69 -5.08 -14.87
C ILE A 59 -2.99 -4.95 -15.66
N ARG A 60 -3.98 -4.21 -15.14
CA ARG A 60 -5.25 -3.99 -15.86
C ARG A 60 -5.04 -3.28 -17.18
N PHE A 61 -4.17 -2.28 -17.19
CA PHE A 61 -3.85 -1.56 -18.41
C PHE A 61 -3.19 -2.47 -19.45
N GLU A 62 -2.25 -3.34 -19.04
CA GLU A 62 -1.68 -4.37 -19.93
C GLU A 62 -2.75 -5.33 -20.48
N GLN A 63 -3.75 -5.66 -19.67
CA GLN A 63 -4.89 -6.50 -20.06
C GLN A 63 -5.95 -5.76 -20.92
N GLY A 64 -5.71 -4.49 -21.27
CA GLY A 64 -6.67 -3.67 -22.03
C GLY A 64 -7.93 -3.27 -21.24
N LEU A 65 -7.94 -3.52 -19.92
CA LEU A 65 -9.04 -3.16 -19.05
C LEU A 65 -8.92 -1.68 -18.67
N GLY A 66 -10.00 -0.91 -18.91
CA GLY A 66 -10.09 0.48 -18.50
C GLY A 66 -10.06 0.70 -16.97
N PRO A 67 -9.98 1.95 -16.51
CA PRO A 67 -9.90 2.27 -15.08
C PRO A 67 -11.14 1.78 -14.31
N ARG A 68 -10.93 1.36 -13.05
CA ARG A 68 -12.02 0.98 -12.13
C ARG A 68 -12.96 2.17 -11.92
N ARG A 69 -14.20 2.08 -12.41
CA ARG A 69 -15.26 3.03 -12.08
C ARG A 69 -15.92 2.62 -10.76
N LYS A 70 -15.99 3.54 -9.80
CA LYS A 70 -16.75 3.31 -8.56
C LYS A 70 -18.23 3.58 -8.85
N VAL A 71 -19.05 2.54 -8.75
CA VAL A 71 -20.51 2.68 -8.81
C VAL A 71 -21.01 3.01 -7.41
N ARG A 72 -21.66 4.16 -7.23
CA ARG A 72 -22.38 4.50 -5.99
C ARG A 72 -23.87 4.26 -6.20
N ARG A 73 -24.47 3.49 -5.30
CA ARG A 73 -25.92 3.29 -5.24
C ARG A 73 -26.45 4.11 -4.06
N TYR A 74 -27.41 4.98 -4.32
CA TYR A 74 -28.11 5.73 -3.28
C TYR A 74 -29.37 4.94 -2.87
N VAL A 75 -29.62 4.83 -1.57
CA VAL A 75 -30.86 4.27 -1.01
C VAL A 75 -31.46 5.37 -0.13
N PRO A 76 -32.63 5.91 -0.48
CA PRO A 76 -33.32 6.87 0.39
C PRO A 76 -33.69 6.18 1.70
N ILE A 77 -33.33 6.81 2.81
CA ILE A 77 -33.81 6.46 4.16
C ILE A 77 -34.76 7.59 4.52
N ASP A 78 -36.05 7.26 4.65
CA ASP A 78 -37.02 8.19 5.20
C ASP A 78 -36.74 8.38 6.69
N LEU A 79 -36.75 9.65 7.14
CA LEU A 79 -36.56 10.08 8.53
C LEU A 79 -37.88 10.06 9.31
#